data_AF-A0A3D2UQP5-F1
#
_entry.id   AF-A0A3D2UQP5-F1
#
_cell.length_a   1.000
_cell.length_b   1.000
_cell.length_c   1.000
_cell.angle_alpha   90.00
_cell.angle_beta   90.00
_cell.angle_gamma   90.00
#
_symmetry.space_group_name_H-M   'P 1'
#
loop_
_entity.id
_entity.type
_entity.pdbx_description
1 polymer ?
#
loop_
_entity_poly.entity_id
_entity_poly.type
_entity_poly.pdbx_seq_one_letter_code
_entity_poly.pdbx_strand_id
1 'polypeptide(L)' 'MTISSKPILVTGASGFIATHTIAQLLEKGYKVRGTVRSMKKEAEVRESVSKF' A
#
# COMPACT_ATOMS: atom_id res chain seq x y z
N MET A 1 -8.41 -16.62 -9.60
CA MET A 1 -8.28 -15.17 -9.36
C MET A 1 -7.33 -14.62 -10.42
N THR A 2 -7.80 -13.82 -11.37
CA THR A 2 -6.91 -13.19 -12.37
C THR A 2 -6.34 -11.92 -11.77
N ILE A 3 -5.05 -11.93 -11.42
CA ILE A 3 -4.37 -10.72 -10.94
C ILE A 3 -4.22 -9.79 -12.15
N SER A 4 -5.00 -8.70 -12.15
CA SER A 4 -4.88 -7.64 -13.16
C SER A 4 -3.43 -7.16 -13.23
N SER A 5 -2.91 -6.93 -14.44
CA SER A 5 -1.54 -6.44 -14.63
C SER A 5 -1.31 -5.04 -14.03
N LYS A 6 -2.39 -4.27 -13.83
CA LYS A 6 -2.36 -2.91 -13.30
C LYS A 6 -2.39 -2.91 -11.77
N PRO A 7 -1.58 -2.06 -11.11
CA PRO A 7 -1.59 -1.96 -9.66
C PRO A 7 -2.88 -1.28 -9.16
N ILE A 8 -3.31 -1.67 -7.96
CA ILE A 8 -4.37 -0.99 -7.21
C ILE A 8 -3.83 0.33 -6.67
N LEU A 9 -4.50 1.45 -6.95
CA LEU A 9 -4.13 2.76 -6.42
C LEU A 9 -4.75 2.97 -5.03
N VAL A 10 -3.93 3.27 -4.03
CA VAL A 10 -4.37 3.66 -2.69
C VAL A 10 -3.89 5.07 -2.40
N THR A 11 -4.81 6.01 -2.28
CA THR A 11 -4.50 7.40 -1.95
C THR A 11 -4.40 7.60 -0.44
N GLY A 12 -3.45 8.41 0.02
CA GLY A 12 -3.27 8.65 1.45
C GLY A 12 -2.68 7.43 2.17
N ALA A 13 -1.71 6.77 1.54
CA ALA A 13 -1.08 5.52 2.00
C ALA A 13 -0.45 5.59 3.41
N SER A 14 -0.24 6.80 3.95
CA SER A 14 0.22 7.01 5.33
C SER A 14 -0.90 7.02 6.38
N GLY A 15 -2.16 6.87 5.99
CA GLY A 15 -3.28 6.81 6.93
C GLY A 15 -3.40 5.42 7.56
N PHE A 16 -3.83 5.36 8.81
CA PHE A 16 -4.00 4.10 9.56
C PHE A 16 -4.78 3.03 8.75
N ILE A 17 -5.97 3.38 8.27
CA ILE A 17 -6.81 2.47 7.46
C ILE A 17 -6.14 2.11 6.14
N ALA A 18 -5.47 3.08 5.50
CA ALA A 18 -4.82 2.87 4.22
C ALA A 18 -3.66 1.86 4.34
N THR A 19 -2.83 1.97 5.38
CA THR A 19 -1.75 1.02 5.68
C THR A 19 -2.28 -0.41 5.86
N HIS A 20 -3.34 -0.59 6.66
CA HIS A 20 -3.97 -1.90 6.86
C HIS A 20 -4.60 -2.46 5.57
N THR A 21 -5.16 -1.59 4.74
CA THR A 21 -5.71 -1.98 3.43
C THR A 21 -4.61 -2.42 2.49
N ILE A 22 -3.50 -1.68 2.43
CA ILE A 22 -2.34 -2.03 1.59
C ILE A 22 -1.77 -3.38 2.03
N ALA A 23 -1.59 -3.62 3.33
CA ALA A 23 -1.12 -4.90 3.85
C ALA A 23 -1.98 -6.08 3.35
N GLN A 24 -3.31 -6.02 3.53
CA GLN A 24 -4.22 -7.07 3.07
C GLN A 24 -4.22 -7.27 1.55
N LEU A 25 -4.00 -6.20 0.77
CA LEU A 25 -3.89 -6.31 -0.69
C LEU A 25 -2.59 -7.02 -1.08
N LEU A 26 -1.48 -6.68 -0.41
CA LEU A 26 -0.18 -7.31 -0.64
C LEU A 26 -0.21 -8.79 -0.24
N GLU A 27 -0.79 -9.15 0.92
CA GLU A 27 -0.97 -10.53 1.37
C GLU A 27 -1.76 -11.38 0.35
N LYS A 28 -2.73 -10.77 -0.34
CA LYS A 28 -3.52 -11.42 -1.41
C LYS A 28 -2.81 -11.46 -2.76
N GLY A 29 -1.55 -11.03 -2.83
CA GLY A 29 -0.70 -11.04 -4.02
C GLY A 29 -0.96 -9.91 -5.02
N TYR A 30 -1.73 -8.88 -4.64
CA TYR A 30 -1.96 -7.74 -5.52
C TYR A 30 -0.78 -6.79 -5.57
N LYS A 31 -0.55 -6.18 -6.74
CA LYS A 31 0.35 -5.02 -6.85
C LYS A 31 -0.37 -3.77 -6.38
N VAL A 32 0.29 -2.97 -5.54
CA VAL A 32 -0.30 -1.76 -4.97
C VAL A 32 0.58 -0.54 -5.26
N ARG A 33 -0.04 0.59 -5.61
CA ARG A 33 0.60 1.90 -5.74
C ARG A 33 -0.01 2.84 -4.71
N GLY A 34 0.76 3.20 -3.69
CA GLY A 34 0.37 4.17 -2.68
C GLY A 34 0.72 5.61 -3.09
N THR A 35 -0.12 6.59 -2.74
CA THR A 35 0.25 8.01 -2.77
C THR A 35 0.35 8.58 -1.38
N VAL A 36 1.34 9.44 -1.16
CA VAL A 36 1.54 10.18 0.09
C VAL A 36 1.52 11.68 -0.20
N ARG A 37 1.10 12.47 0.78
CA ARG A 37 1.13 13.94 0.66
C ARG A 37 2.56 14.49 0.68
N SER A 38 3.49 13.76 1.30
CA SER A 38 4.91 14.13 1.40
C SER A 38 5.78 12.89 1.31
N MET A 39 6.82 12.95 0.49
CA MET A 39 7.81 11.88 0.33
C MET A 39 8.57 11.58 1.63
N LYS A 40 8.58 12.51 2.61
CA LYS A 40 9.14 12.26 3.95
C LYS A 40 8.50 11.07 4.66
N LYS A 41 7.24 10.76 4.35
CA LYS A 41 6.50 9.61 4.91
C LYS A 41 6.72 8.31 4.14
N GLU A 42 7.46 8.32 3.02
CA GLU A 42 7.61 7.12 2.18
C GLU A 42 8.23 5.95 2.98
N ALA A 43 9.33 6.21 3.70
CA ALA A 43 10.03 5.19 4.47
C ALA A 43 9.14 4.58 5.57
N GLU A 44 8.45 5.43 6.34
CA GLU A 44 7.51 5.03 7.38
C GLU A 44 6.37 4.16 6.82
N VAL A 45 5.82 4.54 5.65
CA VAL A 45 4.76 3.77 4.98
C VAL A 45 5.28 2.40 4.56
N ARG A 46 6.48 2.34 3.97
CA ARG A 46 7.10 1.07 3.52
C ARG A 46 7.36 0.13 4.70
N GLU A 47 7.90 0.65 5.80
CA GLU A 47 8.12 -0.15 7.02
C GLU A 47 6.80 -0.64 7.62
N SER A 48 5.77 0.20 7.62
CA SER A 48 4.47 -0.16 8.18
C SER A 48 3.77 -1.29 7.41
N VAL A 49 4.04 -1.44 6.11
CA VAL A 49 3.46 -2.49 5.27
C VAL A 49 4.40 -3.68 5.06
N SER A 50 5.68 -3.58 5.40
CA SER A 50 6.67 -4.67 5.20
C SER A 50 6.61 -5.77 6.27
N LYS A 51 5.83 -5.55 7.34
CA LYS A 51 5.61 -6.56 8.40
C LYS A 51 4.63 -7.66 7.98
N PHE A 52 4.04 -7.56 6.80
CA PHE A 52 3.04 -8.46 6.22
C PHE A 52 3.53 -8.97 4.87
#